data_AF-A0A5J9UG27-F1
#
_entry.id   AF-A0A5J9UG27-F1
#
_cell.length_a   1.000
_cell.length_b   1.000
_cell.length_c   1.000
_cell.angle_alpha   90.00
_cell.angle_beta   90.00
_cell.angle_gamma   90.00
#
_symmetry.space_group_name_H-M   'P 1'
#
loop_
_entity.id
_entity.type
_entity.pdbx_description
1 polymer ?
#
loop_
_entity_poly.entity_id
_entity_poly.type
_entity_poly.pdbx_seq_one_letter_code
_entity_poly.pdbx_strand_id
1 'polypeptide(L)'
;MRTHLIGRPVTGWAIAHVLTESTLFSETWSKLKLGMHTAKQSEEKLKYFHKCVSDAVEHMLNMGSSSEKSMVQEFESFIGTTIPDEISIYPPEVAHTKGNGRRLKRGSEQASSKKTKKKAKKD
;
A
#
# COMPACT_ATOMS: atom_id res chain seq x y z
N MET A 1 -13.50 -40.38 16.24
CA MET A 1 -13.43 -39.18 15.38
C MET A 1 -12.67 -38.10 16.13
N ARG A 2 -11.42 -37.82 15.74
CA ARG A 2 -10.56 -36.79 16.37
C ARG A 2 -9.72 -36.15 15.27
N THR A 3 -10.03 -34.91 14.92
CA THR A 3 -9.11 -33.97 14.26
C THR A 3 -9.52 -32.56 14.70
N HIS A 4 -8.83 -32.04 15.71
CA HIS A 4 -7.71 -31.10 15.60
C HIS A 4 -8.18 -29.64 15.44
N LEU A 5 -8.40 -29.00 16.59
CA LEU A 5 -8.37 -27.55 16.75
C LEU A 5 -6.91 -27.09 16.70
N ILE A 6 -6.49 -26.42 15.63
CA ILE A 6 -5.26 -25.62 15.64
C ILE A 6 -5.54 -24.31 14.91
N GLY A 7 -6.24 -23.39 15.58
CA GLY A 7 -6.12 -21.97 15.31
C GLY A 7 -4.88 -21.47 16.04
N ARG A 8 -3.79 -21.20 15.33
CA ARG A 8 -2.60 -20.56 15.90
C ARG A 8 -2.91 -19.08 16.19
N PRO A 9 -2.63 -18.54 17.40
CA PRO A 9 -2.75 -17.11 17.64
C PRO A 9 -1.52 -16.40 17.06
N VAL A 10 -1.70 -15.69 15.95
CA VAL A 10 -0.64 -14.89 15.30
C VAL A 10 -0.52 -13.47 15.88
N THR A 11 -1.29 -13.12 16.91
CA THR A 11 -1.46 -11.72 17.37
C THR A 11 -0.70 -11.37 18.65
N GLY A 12 -0.04 -12.32 19.33
CA GLY A 12 0.59 -12.07 20.63
C GLY A 12 1.80 -11.13 20.60
N TRP A 13 2.60 -11.18 19.54
CA TRP A 13 3.83 -10.39 19.44
C TRP A 13 3.57 -8.92 19.09
N ALA A 14 2.60 -8.66 18.21
CA ALA A 14 2.24 -7.29 17.81
C ALA A 14 1.64 -6.50 18.99
N ILE A 15 0.79 -7.14 19.80
CA ILE A 15 0.18 -6.50 20.97
C ILE A 15 1.23 -6.18 22.04
N ALA A 16 2.20 -7.07 22.26
CA ALA A 16 3.30 -6.82 23.20
C ALA A 16 4.19 -5.66 22.76
N HIS A 17 4.53 -5.57 21.48
CA HIS A 17 5.37 -4.49 20.92
C HIS A 17 4.71 -3.11 21.08
N VAL A 18 3.42 -2.99 20.72
CA VAL A 18 2.65 -1.73 20.83
C VAL A 18 2.53 -1.27 22.30
N LEU A 19 2.37 -2.21 23.24
CA LEU A 19 2.34 -1.89 24.67
C LEU A 19 3.69 -1.36 25.16
N THR A 20 4.81 -1.96 24.74
CA THR A 20 6.16 -1.51 25.16
C THR A 20 6.57 -0.15 24.61
N GLU A 21 6.15 0.20 23.38
CA GLU A 21 6.42 1.52 22.80
C GLU A 21 5.69 2.63 23.57
N SER A 22 4.43 2.37 23.94
CA SER A 22 3.59 3.34 24.65
C SER A 22 4.11 3.67 26.06
N THR A 23 4.65 2.67 26.79
CA THR A 23 5.21 2.88 28.13
C THR A 23 6.50 3.69 28.06
N LEU A 24 7.40 3.34 27.14
CA LEU A 24 8.70 4.00 26.99
C LEU A 24 8.54 5.47 26.59
N PHE A 25 7.57 5.77 25.70
CA PHE A 25 7.21 7.15 25.35
C PHE A 25 6.77 7.95 26.58
N SER A 26 5.85 7.40 27.38
CA SER A 26 5.29 8.08 28.55
C SER A 26 6.36 8.36 29.64
N GLU A 27 7.25 7.40 29.87
CA GLU A 27 8.36 7.54 30.81
C GLU A 27 9.36 8.61 30.36
N THR A 28 9.73 8.57 29.07
CA THR A 28 10.67 9.53 28.46
C THR A 28 10.11 10.94 28.53
N TRP A 29 8.84 11.11 28.16
CA TRP A 29 8.16 12.41 28.24
C TRP A 29 8.07 12.93 29.69
N SER A 30 7.86 12.04 30.65
CA SER A 30 7.83 12.39 32.07
C SER A 30 9.20 12.87 32.57
N LYS A 31 10.28 12.21 32.18
CA LYS A 31 11.67 12.63 32.49
C LYS A 31 12.00 13.98 31.84
N LEU A 32 11.61 14.19 30.59
CA LEU A 32 11.81 15.45 29.88
C LEU A 32 11.11 16.62 30.60
N LYS A 33 9.84 16.44 30.96
CA LYS A 33 9.08 17.45 31.73
C LYS A 33 9.74 17.75 33.08
N LEU A 34 10.20 16.73 33.80
CA LEU A 34 10.90 16.91 35.07
C LEU A 34 12.21 17.69 34.89
N GLY A 35 12.99 17.36 33.86
CA GLY A 35 14.23 18.06 33.52
C GLY A 35 13.98 19.54 33.21
N MET A 36 12.97 19.83 32.39
CA MET A 36 12.56 21.20 32.07
C MET A 36 12.12 22.00 33.32
N HIS A 37 11.28 21.40 34.18
CA HIS A 37 10.87 22.03 35.44
C HIS A 37 12.06 22.35 36.35
N THR A 38 13.05 21.46 36.39
CA THR A 38 14.26 21.63 37.19
C THR A 38 15.19 22.71 36.61
N ALA A 39 15.28 22.78 35.28
CA ALA A 39 16.10 23.75 34.58
C ALA A 39 15.53 25.17 34.60
N LYS A 40 14.20 25.33 34.70
CA LYS A 40 13.51 26.65 34.69
C LYS A 40 14.06 27.64 35.73
N GLN A 41 14.58 27.15 36.86
CA GLN A 41 15.04 27.99 37.97
C GLN A 41 16.52 28.43 37.85
N SER A 42 17.24 28.01 36.80
CA SER A 42 18.66 28.31 36.63
C SER A 42 19.01 28.44 35.15
N GLU A 43 19.51 29.62 34.76
CA GLU A 43 19.88 29.90 33.38
C GLU A 43 20.96 28.95 32.85
N GLU A 44 21.95 28.62 33.68
CA GLU A 44 23.01 27.67 33.32
C GLU A 44 22.45 26.26 33.05
N LYS A 45 21.54 25.78 33.91
CA LYS A 45 20.87 24.49 33.72
C LYS A 45 19.99 24.49 32.47
N LEU A 46 19.33 25.60 32.17
CA LEU A 46 18.50 25.74 30.98
C LEU A 46 19.34 25.70 29.70
N LYS A 47 20.48 26.40 29.67
CA LYS A 47 21.42 26.33 28.54
C LYS A 47 21.97 24.93 28.33
N TYR A 48 22.36 24.24 29.41
CA TYR A 48 22.81 22.85 29.35
C TYR A 48 21.70 21.93 28.81
N PHE A 49 20.49 22.04 29.37
CA PHE A 49 19.34 21.24 28.94
C PHE A 49 19.00 21.46 27.46
N HIS A 50 19.00 22.72 27.02
CA HIS A 50 18.77 23.08 25.63
C HIS A 50 19.81 22.45 24.70
N LYS A 51 21.10 22.50 25.08
CA LYS A 51 22.17 21.84 24.33
C LYS A 51 21.94 20.33 24.24
N CYS A 52 21.68 19.65 25.36
CA CYS A 52 21.44 18.21 25.37
C CYS A 52 20.26 17.79 24.48
N VAL A 53 19.16 18.55 24.51
CA VAL A 53 18.00 18.27 23.65
C VAL A 53 18.35 18.51 22.17
N SER A 54 19.07 19.57 21.86
CA SER A 54 19.48 19.88 20.49
C SER A 54 20.41 18.80 19.94
N ASP A 55 21.45 18.41 20.70
CA ASP A 55 22.39 17.35 20.33
C ASP A 55 21.65 16.01 20.10
N ALA A 56 20.66 15.69 20.96
CA ALA A 56 19.85 14.48 20.81
C ALA A 56 18.98 14.53 19.53
N VAL A 57 18.38 15.68 19.23
CA VAL A 57 17.57 15.86 18.01
C VAL A 57 18.43 15.75 16.75
N GLU A 58 19.59 16.41 16.73
CA GLU A 58 20.54 16.31 15.62
C GLU A 58 21.00 14.86 15.43
N HIS A 59 21.32 14.15 16.51
CA HIS A 59 21.68 12.74 16.44
C HIS A 59 20.53 11.89 15.89
N MET A 60 19.28 12.11 16.30
CA MET A 60 18.12 11.39 15.78
C MET A 60 17.88 11.65 14.29
N LEU A 61 18.05 12.89 13.83
CA LEU A 61 17.95 13.25 12.41
C LEU A 61 19.08 12.59 11.59
N ASN A 62 20.29 12.53 12.13
CA ASN A 62 21.46 11.94 11.49
C ASN A 62 21.51 10.41 11.58
N MET A 63 20.76 9.79 12.49
CA MET A 63 20.69 8.33 12.63
C MET A 63 20.07 7.65 11.39
N GLY A 64 19.61 8.45 10.43
CA GLY A 64 18.96 8.01 9.21
C GLY A 64 17.56 7.49 9.53
N SER A 65 16.63 7.68 8.60
CA SER A 65 15.39 6.91 8.59
C SER A 65 15.79 5.44 8.54
N SER A 66 15.81 4.76 9.70
CA SER A 66 15.93 3.32 9.78
C SER A 66 14.75 2.76 8.98
N SER A 67 15.01 2.47 7.71
CA SER A 67 14.08 1.83 6.80
C SER A 67 12.76 2.61 6.62
N GLU A 68 12.83 3.84 6.08
CA GLU A 68 11.91 4.12 4.98
C GLU A 68 12.39 3.30 3.78
N LYS A 69 12.24 1.97 3.87
CA LYS A 69 12.12 1.20 2.64
C LYS A 69 10.98 1.88 1.92
N SER A 70 11.28 2.43 0.74
CA SER A 70 10.24 2.88 -0.17
C SER A 70 9.13 1.85 -0.13
N MET A 71 7.87 2.28 0.00
CA MET A 71 6.71 1.38 0.00
C MET A 71 6.84 0.34 -1.13
N VAL A 72 7.36 0.77 -2.29
CA VAL A 72 7.71 -0.07 -3.45
C VAL A 72 8.65 -1.21 -3.05
N GLN A 73 9.75 -0.92 -2.36
CA GLN A 73 10.75 -1.91 -1.94
C GLN A 73 10.20 -2.94 -0.95
N GLU A 74 9.27 -2.54 -0.09
CA GLU A 74 8.55 -3.48 0.79
C GLU A 74 7.64 -4.41 -0.03
N PHE A 75 6.87 -3.86 -0.97
CA PHE A 75 6.01 -4.63 -1.87
C PHE A 75 6.80 -5.59 -2.76
N GLU A 76 7.90 -5.14 -3.36
CA GLU A 76 8.78 -5.98 -4.19
C GLU A 76 9.40 -7.13 -3.40
N SER A 77 9.79 -6.86 -2.15
CA SER A 77 10.30 -7.91 -1.25
C SER A 77 9.22 -8.94 -0.90
N PHE A 78 7.97 -8.50 -0.73
CA PHE A 78 6.85 -9.38 -0.41
C PHE A 78 6.41 -10.24 -1.60
N ILE A 79 6.29 -9.64 -2.79
CA ILE A 79 5.88 -10.33 -4.02
C ILE A 79 7.05 -11.17 -4.58
N GLY A 80 8.29 -10.79 -4.27
CA GLY A 80 9.51 -11.44 -4.75
C GLY A 80 9.88 -11.05 -6.18
N THR A 81 9.26 -9.99 -6.72
CA THR A 81 9.48 -9.48 -8.07
C THR A 81 9.47 -7.96 -8.05
N THR A 82 10.25 -7.33 -8.92
CA THR A 82 10.25 -5.88 -9.09
C THR A 82 8.98 -5.41 -9.81
N ILE A 83 8.46 -4.25 -9.41
CA ILE A 83 7.30 -3.64 -10.06
C ILE A 83 7.79 -3.03 -11.39
N PRO A 84 7.18 -3.36 -12.54
CA PRO A 84 7.61 -2.80 -13.82
C PRO A 84 7.23 -1.33 -13.93
N ASP A 85 8.10 -0.53 -14.56
CA ASP A 85 7.88 0.91 -14.80
C ASP A 85 6.74 1.16 -15.81
N GLU A 86 6.52 0.23 -16.74
CA GLU A 86 5.51 0.32 -17.79
C GLU A 86 4.74 -1.00 -17.94
N ILE A 87 3.41 -0.91 -18.04
CA ILE A 87 2.52 -2.05 -18.26
C ILE A 87 1.71 -1.79 -19.52
N SER A 88 1.85 -2.66 -20.52
CA SER A 88 1.01 -2.65 -21.72
C SER A 88 -0.15 -3.62 -21.56
N ILE A 89 -1.37 -3.11 -21.60
CA ILE A 89 -2.60 -3.89 -21.47
C ILE A 89 -3.24 -4.02 -22.85
N TYR A 90 -3.32 -5.24 -23.36
CA TYR A 90 -4.00 -5.54 -24.62
C TYR A 90 -5.38 -6.14 -24.35
N PRO A 91 -6.36 -5.89 -25.24
CA PRO A 91 -7.62 -6.62 -25.18
C PRO A 91 -7.35 -8.13 -25.30
N PRO A 92 -8.17 -8.97 -24.65
CA PRO A 92 -8.05 -10.41 -24.81
C PRO A 92 -8.21 -10.79 -26.29
N GLU A 93 -7.48 -11.83 -26.71
CA GLU A 93 -7.61 -12.37 -28.05
C GLU A 93 -9.06 -12.80 -28.29
N VAL A 94 -9.62 -12.39 -29.44
CA VAL A 94 -11.00 -12.72 -29.78
C VAL A 94 -11.09 -14.23 -30.01
N ALA A 95 -11.70 -14.94 -29.06
CA ALA A 95 -11.91 -16.37 -29.19
C ALA A 95 -12.91 -16.66 -30.33
N HIS A 96 -12.43 -17.35 -31.37
CA HIS A 96 -13.29 -17.86 -32.44
C HIS A 96 -13.97 -19.17 -32.02
N THR A 97 -15.03 -19.07 -31.22
CA THR A 97 -15.86 -20.22 -30.87
C THR A 97 -16.91 -20.50 -31.94
N LYS A 98 -17.36 -21.76 -32.05
CA LYS A 98 -18.47 -22.15 -32.94
C LYS A 98 -19.75 -21.46 -32.45
N GLY A 99 -20.09 -20.34 -33.08
CA GLY A 99 -21.22 -19.48 -32.69
C GLY A 99 -20.88 -17.99 -32.59
N ASN A 100 -19.59 -17.61 -32.58
CA ASN A 100 -19.14 -16.21 -32.53
C ASN A 100 -19.20 -15.49 -33.91
N GLY A 101 -19.96 -16.05 -34.86
CA GLY A 101 -20.22 -15.45 -36.17
C GLY A 101 -21.57 -14.72 -36.17
N ARG A 102 -21.72 -13.72 -37.04
CA ARG A 102 -23.00 -13.01 -37.26
C ARG A 102 -24.11 -14.05 -37.45
N ARG A 103 -25.09 -14.06 -36.52
CA ARG A 103 -26.23 -15.00 -36.56
C ARG A 103 -26.88 -14.93 -37.95
N LEU A 104 -26.88 -16.05 -38.66
CA LEU A 104 -27.70 -16.20 -39.87
C LEU A 104 -29.16 -16.04 -39.40
N LYS A 105 -29.82 -14.96 -39.84
CA LYS A 105 -31.24 -14.73 -39.55
C LYS A 105 -32.03 -15.93 -40.03
N ARG A 106 -32.94 -16.45 -39.18
CA ARG A 106 -33.90 -17.48 -39.61
C ARG A 106 -34.86 -16.87 -40.64
N GLY A 107 -35.47 -17.68 -41.50
CA GLY A 107 -36.40 -17.19 -42.54
C GLY A 107 -37.54 -16.31 -41.99
N SER A 108 -37.95 -16.53 -40.74
CA SER A 108 -38.93 -15.69 -40.03
C SER A 108 -38.43 -14.27 -39.69
N GLU A 109 -37.11 -14.07 -39.57
CA GLU A 109 -36.47 -12.76 -39.28
C GLU A 109 -36.10 -11.99 -40.56
N GLN A 110 -36.22 -12.60 -41.74
CA GLN A 110 -35.84 -12.02 -43.04
C GLN A 110 -36.90 -11.06 -43.61
N ALA A 111 -38.12 -11.05 -43.07
CA ALA A 111 -39.25 -10.34 -43.65
C ALA A 111 -39.17 -8.79 -43.59
N SER A 112 -38.29 -8.20 -42.76
CA SER A 112 -38.28 -6.75 -42.54
C SER A 112 -37.12 -5.97 -43.18
N SER A 113 -36.11 -6.61 -43.80
CA SER A 113 -35.06 -5.86 -44.52
C SER A 113 -35.36 -5.78 -46.02
N LYS A 114 -36.38 -4.99 -46.39
CA LYS A 114 -36.64 -4.59 -47.78
C LYS A 114 -35.51 -3.66 -48.27
N LYS A 115 -34.63 -4.25 -49.08
CA LYS A 115 -33.97 -3.70 -50.28
C LYS A 115 -33.69 -2.18 -50.30
N THR A 116 -32.42 -1.81 -50.10
CA THR A 116 -31.76 -0.71 -50.82
C THR A 116 -30.55 -1.24 -51.58
N LYS A 117 -30.80 -2.01 -52.64
CA LYS A 117 -29.80 -2.20 -53.70
C LYS A 117 -29.78 -0.92 -54.53
N LYS A 118 -28.86 -0.01 -54.24
CA LYS A 118 -28.49 1.06 -55.19
C LYS A 118 -27.92 0.37 -56.43
N LYS A 119 -28.60 0.51 -57.57
CA LYS A 119 -28.09 0.06 -58.86
C LYS A 119 -26.89 0.95 -59.22
N ALA A 120 -25.71 0.36 -59.40
CA ALA A 120 -24.62 1.01 -60.09
C ALA A 120 -24.98 1.06 -61.59
N LYS A 121 -25.01 2.27 -62.16
CA LYS A 121 -25.12 2.53 -63.60
C LYS A 121 -23.72 2.28 -64.19
N LYS A 122 -23.64 1.47 -65.25
CA LYS A 122 -22.45 1.32 -66.08
C LYS A 122 -22.81 1.85 -67.48
N ASP A 123 -22.01 2.81 -67.91
CA ASP A 123 -21.78 3.40 -69.25
C ASP A 123 -22.98 3.47 -70.22
#